data_AF-A0A0Q3SCX9-F1
#
_entry.id   AF-A0A0Q3SCX9-F1
#
_cell.length_a   1.000
_cell.length_b   1.000
_cell.length_c   1.000
_cell.angle_alpha   90.00
_cell.angle_beta   90.00
_cell.angle_gamma   90.00
#
_symmetry.space_group_name_H-M   'P 1'
#
loop_
_entity.id
_entity.type
_entity.pdbx_description
1 polymer ?
#
loop_
_entity_poly.entity_id
_entity_poly.type
_entity_poly.pdbx_seq_one_letter_code
_entity_poly.pdbx_strand_id
1 'polypeptide(L)'
;MTERVRTTEHYCTFLSASNAVVMTTLQVPPPIARLPTVRSRRLAFLQIQRSSKFGPPPVTMSSSSDPSLATEAPHAAVTAERKLNIDLQEQLPKPYLARAMAAVDPSHQQGTRGRDTRGMSVLQQHAAFFDRNGDGVIYPWETFQGLRAIGLGYASSVGTAMLLHLVLTYPTQPGWIPSPVLSIHIKNMHKGKHGSDSETYDTEGRFDPSKFDAIFSKFGQTRPNALTEDEINTMLKHNRNMYDFLGWSAAILEWKTLYKVAKDKEGLLQREVVRGAFDGSLFERLQDSKKSS
;
A
#
# COMPACT_ATOMS: atom_id res chain seq x y z
N MET A 1 34.57 7.39 58.76
CA MET A 1 33.49 6.40 58.78
C MET A 1 32.74 6.56 57.47
N THR A 2 33.18 5.89 56.39
CA THR A 2 32.55 4.68 55.80
C THR A 2 31.06 4.93 55.47
N GLU A 3 30.54 4.75 54.25
CA GLU A 3 30.91 3.86 53.13
C GLU A 3 30.08 4.21 51.85
N ARG A 4 30.68 3.92 50.68
CA ARG A 4 30.13 3.30 49.44
C ARG A 4 28.72 3.68 48.89
N VAL A 5 28.52 4.11 47.64
CA VAL A 5 28.82 3.56 46.26
C VAL A 5 27.58 2.92 45.58
N ARG A 6 27.44 3.20 44.26
CA ARG A 6 26.65 2.56 43.16
C ARG A 6 25.15 2.91 43.07
N THR A 7 24.65 3.58 42.02
CA THR A 7 24.52 3.29 40.56
C THR A 7 23.42 2.29 40.16
N THR A 8 22.73 2.70 39.07
CA THR A 8 22.14 1.92 37.96
C THR A 8 20.81 1.17 38.15
N GLU A 9 19.89 1.52 37.22
CA GLU A 9 18.86 0.74 36.50
C GLU A 9 18.50 -0.67 36.97
N HIS A 10 17.20 -1.01 37.00
CA HIS A 10 16.60 -2.18 36.32
C HIS A 10 15.06 -2.19 36.43
N TYR A 11 14.41 -2.19 35.26
CA TYR A 11 13.28 -3.01 34.76
C TYR A 11 12.15 -3.58 35.65
N CYS A 12 10.98 -3.70 34.99
CA CYS A 12 9.76 -4.47 35.30
C CYS A 12 8.82 -3.82 36.34
N THR A 13 7.51 -3.67 36.16
CA THR A 13 6.50 -4.35 35.32
C THR A 13 5.18 -3.59 35.58
N PHE A 14 4.36 -3.29 34.57
CA PHE A 14 2.89 -3.33 34.71
C PHE A 14 2.23 -3.38 33.33
N LEU A 15 1.92 -4.61 32.90
CA LEU A 15 0.84 -4.92 31.96
C LEU A 15 -0.51 -4.71 32.67
N SER A 16 -1.47 -4.05 32.01
CA SER A 16 -2.91 -4.41 31.97
C SER A 16 -3.62 -3.37 31.10
N ALA A 17 -4.01 -3.70 29.87
CA ALA A 17 -5.30 -4.27 29.48
C ALA A 17 -6.26 -3.21 28.91
N SER A 18 -6.52 -3.31 27.60
CA SER A 18 -7.86 -3.28 27.00
C SER A 18 -7.73 -3.50 25.49
N ASN A 19 -7.45 -4.75 25.11
CA ASN A 19 -7.70 -5.26 23.77
C ASN A 19 -9.08 -5.90 23.77
N ALA A 20 -10.04 -5.28 23.10
CA ALA A 20 -11.26 -5.93 22.66
C ALA A 20 -11.83 -5.11 21.51
N VAL A 21 -12.02 -5.73 20.34
CA VAL A 21 -13.17 -5.57 19.44
C VAL A 21 -12.90 -6.36 18.14
N VAL A 22 -13.76 -7.35 17.93
CA VAL A 22 -14.16 -8.02 16.68
C VAL A 22 -13.16 -9.02 16.06
N MET A 23 -13.18 -10.23 16.62
CA MET A 23 -12.97 -11.47 15.87
C MET A 23 -14.36 -11.97 15.42
N THR A 24 -14.68 -11.88 14.13
CA THR A 24 -15.77 -12.66 13.53
C THR A 24 -15.13 -13.78 12.70
N THR A 25 -15.37 -15.00 13.16
CA THR A 25 -14.88 -16.25 12.60
C THR A 25 -15.58 -16.56 11.26
N LEU A 26 -14.86 -16.41 10.15
CA LEU A 26 -15.21 -17.08 8.89
C LEU A 26 -14.40 -18.38 8.82
N GLN A 27 -15.05 -19.47 9.22
CA GLN A 27 -14.50 -20.81 9.23
C GLN A 27 -14.63 -21.40 7.82
N VAL A 28 -13.53 -21.39 7.06
CA VAL A 28 -13.44 -22.10 5.77
C VAL A 28 -12.78 -23.47 6.04
N PRO A 29 -13.44 -24.61 5.78
CA PRO A 29 -12.81 -25.91 5.95
C PRO A 29 -11.77 -26.18 4.84
N PRO A 30 -10.67 -26.90 5.11
CA PRO A 30 -9.68 -27.24 4.10
C PRO A 30 -10.17 -28.39 3.19
N PRO A 31 -9.78 -28.43 1.91
CA PRO A 31 -10.04 -29.58 1.06
C PRO A 31 -9.13 -30.77 1.43
N ILE A 32 -9.74 -31.92 1.65
CA ILE A 32 -9.05 -33.21 1.85
C ILE A 32 -8.61 -33.73 0.48
N ALA A 33 -7.32 -33.66 0.17
CA ALA A 33 -6.71 -34.40 -0.93
C ALA A 33 -5.85 -35.53 -0.34
N ARG A 34 -6.26 -36.78 -0.61
CA ARG A 34 -5.51 -37.99 -0.28
C ARG A 34 -4.30 -38.12 -1.21
N LEU A 35 -3.09 -38.18 -0.65
CA LEU A 35 -1.89 -38.60 -1.37
C LEU A 35 -1.79 -40.13 -1.35
N PRO A 36 -1.51 -40.81 -2.48
CA PRO A 36 -1.17 -42.22 -2.45
C PRO A 36 0.27 -42.42 -1.96
N THR A 37 0.41 -43.43 -1.12
CA THR A 37 1.66 -43.93 -0.53
C THR A 37 2.56 -44.55 -1.59
N VAL A 38 3.74 -43.96 -1.81
CA VAL A 38 4.81 -44.61 -2.58
C VAL A 38 5.77 -45.31 -1.63
N ARG A 39 5.86 -46.62 -1.83
CA ARG A 39 6.58 -47.60 -1.05
C ARG A 39 8.09 -47.43 -1.26
N SER A 40 8.82 -47.20 -0.17
CA SER A 40 10.29 -47.19 -0.14
C SER A 40 10.84 -48.57 -0.54
N ARG A 41 11.70 -48.60 -1.57
CA ARG A 41 12.63 -49.71 -1.82
C ARG A 41 14.05 -49.14 -1.87
N ARG A 42 14.82 -49.46 -0.83
CA ARG A 42 16.28 -49.36 -0.83
C ARG A 42 16.85 -50.27 -1.91
N LEU A 43 17.72 -49.73 -2.77
CA LEU A 43 18.79 -50.47 -3.41
C LEU A 43 20.04 -49.59 -3.38
N ALA A 44 21.16 -50.21 -3.02
CA ALA A 44 22.42 -49.57 -2.72
C ALA A 44 23.39 -49.64 -3.91
N PHE A 45 24.35 -48.71 -3.89
CA PHE A 45 25.66 -48.69 -4.55
C PHE A 45 25.75 -48.72 -6.09
N LEU A 46 26.24 -47.61 -6.64
CA LEU A 46 27.47 -47.59 -7.45
C LEU A 46 28.03 -46.17 -7.54
N GLN A 47 29.20 -45.98 -6.94
CA GLN A 47 30.05 -44.79 -7.08
C GLN A 47 30.62 -44.75 -8.50
N ILE A 48 30.27 -43.71 -9.27
CA ILE A 48 31.01 -43.33 -10.47
C ILE A 48 31.35 -41.85 -10.33
N GLN A 49 32.62 -41.56 -10.05
CA GLN A 49 33.16 -40.21 -10.14
C GLN A 49 33.14 -39.77 -11.60
N ARG A 50 32.38 -38.71 -11.90
CA ARG A 50 32.53 -37.92 -13.12
C ARG A 50 32.78 -36.47 -12.72
N SER A 51 34.01 -36.00 -12.94
CA SER A 51 34.36 -34.59 -12.83
C SER A 51 33.49 -33.81 -13.81
N SER A 52 32.73 -32.85 -13.31
CA SER A 52 32.08 -31.85 -14.16
C SER A 52 32.44 -30.47 -13.63
N LYS A 53 33.35 -29.82 -14.36
CA LYS A 53 33.58 -28.38 -14.26
C LYS A 53 32.36 -27.70 -14.87
N PHE A 54 31.38 -27.35 -14.03
CA PHE A 54 30.34 -26.38 -14.39
C PHE A 54 30.58 -25.12 -13.56
N GLY A 55 31.35 -24.19 -14.12
CA GLY A 55 31.24 -22.79 -13.70
C GLY A 55 29.92 -22.22 -14.25
N PRO A 56 29.31 -21.24 -13.57
CA PRO A 56 28.13 -20.57 -14.08
C PRO A 56 28.45 -19.87 -15.42
N PRO A 57 27.46 -19.73 -16.33
CA PRO A 57 27.67 -19.06 -17.61
C PRO A 57 28.02 -17.58 -17.38
N PRO A 58 28.72 -16.93 -18.33
CA PRO A 58 29.09 -15.53 -18.20
C PRO A 58 27.82 -14.68 -18.27
N VAL A 59 27.50 -13.99 -17.17
CA VAL A 59 26.47 -12.95 -17.16
C VAL A 59 26.93 -11.85 -18.09
N THR A 60 26.23 -11.70 -19.21
CA THR A 60 26.42 -10.56 -20.12
C THR A 60 25.84 -9.33 -19.43
N MET A 61 26.68 -8.64 -18.66
CA MET A 61 26.35 -7.37 -18.01
C MET A 61 26.33 -6.27 -19.08
N SER A 62 25.16 -5.89 -19.58
CA SER A 62 25.03 -4.63 -20.33
C SER A 62 24.77 -3.48 -19.37
N SER A 63 25.82 -2.66 -19.20
CA SER A 63 25.85 -1.24 -18.81
C SER A 63 25.16 -0.78 -17.50
N SER A 64 25.80 -1.06 -16.37
CA SER A 64 26.48 -0.01 -15.56
C SER A 64 27.41 -0.69 -14.55
N SER A 65 28.72 -0.52 -14.71
CA SER A 65 29.77 -1.26 -13.99
C SER A 65 30.07 -0.73 -12.58
N ASP A 66 29.05 -0.27 -11.86
CA ASP A 66 29.16 0.14 -10.46
C ASP A 66 28.27 -0.78 -9.60
N PRO A 67 28.86 -1.73 -8.84
CA PRO A 67 28.11 -2.60 -7.94
C PRO A 67 27.24 -1.86 -6.92
N SER A 68 27.54 -0.59 -6.61
CA SER A 68 26.73 0.21 -5.68
C SER A 68 25.36 0.57 -6.23
N LEU A 69 25.15 0.47 -7.55
CA LEU A 69 23.87 0.71 -8.24
C LEU A 69 23.06 -0.58 -8.48
N ALA A 70 23.57 -1.74 -8.06
CA ALA A 70 22.88 -3.01 -8.25
C ALA A 70 21.56 -3.05 -7.46
N THR A 71 20.46 -3.27 -8.17
CA THR A 71 19.12 -3.43 -7.57
C THR A 71 18.75 -4.88 -7.26
N GLU A 72 19.55 -5.83 -7.74
CA GLU A 72 19.35 -7.27 -7.55
C GLU A 72 20.47 -7.85 -6.67
N ALA A 73 20.08 -8.59 -5.63
CA ALA A 73 20.99 -9.26 -4.71
C ALA A 73 20.92 -10.79 -4.92
N PRO A 74 22.04 -11.47 -5.27
CA PRO A 74 22.02 -12.90 -5.62
C PRO A 74 21.49 -13.83 -4.53
N HIS A 75 21.63 -13.46 -3.26
CA HIS A 75 21.15 -14.24 -2.12
C HIS A 75 19.72 -13.88 -1.68
N ALA A 76 19.06 -12.94 -2.36
CA ALA A 76 17.70 -12.52 -2.09
C ALA A 76 16.89 -12.49 -3.39
N ALA A 77 16.44 -13.66 -3.85
CA ALA A 77 15.72 -13.85 -5.12
C ALA A 77 14.55 -12.85 -5.33
N VAL A 78 13.88 -12.46 -4.25
CA VAL A 78 12.80 -11.46 -4.25
C VAL A 78 13.19 -10.11 -4.88
N THR A 79 14.47 -9.75 -4.87
CA THR A 79 14.98 -8.51 -5.49
C THR A 79 15.05 -8.59 -7.02
N ALA A 80 15.30 -9.78 -7.58
CA ALA A 80 15.28 -10.02 -9.02
C ALA A 80 13.87 -10.26 -9.57
N GLU A 81 12.97 -10.80 -8.75
CA GLU A 81 11.54 -10.94 -9.07
C GLU A 81 10.82 -9.59 -9.11
N ARG A 82 11.21 -8.65 -8.24
CA ARG A 82 10.53 -7.35 -8.05
C ARG A 82 11.40 -6.20 -8.57
N LYS A 83 11.53 -6.16 -9.90
CA LYS A 83 12.40 -5.22 -10.59
C LYS A 83 11.96 -3.77 -10.40
N LEU A 84 12.95 -2.93 -10.13
CA LEU A 84 12.79 -1.48 -10.16
C LEU A 84 12.98 -0.99 -11.59
N ASN A 85 12.33 0.12 -11.92
CA ASN A 85 12.61 0.87 -13.13
C ASN A 85 13.87 1.70 -12.94
N ILE A 86 14.99 1.23 -13.50
CA ILE A 86 16.29 1.92 -13.40
C ILE A 86 16.36 3.18 -14.27
N ASP A 87 15.49 3.30 -15.26
CA ASP A 87 15.46 4.40 -16.24
C ASP A 87 14.45 5.50 -15.87
N LEU A 88 13.83 5.43 -14.68
CA LEU A 88 12.79 6.37 -14.25
C LEU A 88 13.29 7.83 -14.24
N GLN A 89 14.57 8.04 -13.90
CA GLN A 89 15.19 9.37 -13.88
C GLN A 89 15.27 10.00 -15.28
N GLU A 90 15.29 9.20 -16.36
CA GLU A 90 15.29 9.70 -17.74
C GLU A 90 13.90 10.24 -18.14
N GLN A 91 12.85 9.73 -17.50
CA GLN A 91 11.46 10.05 -17.82
C GLN A 91 10.85 11.07 -16.85
N LEU A 92 11.37 11.17 -15.63
CA LEU A 92 10.86 12.03 -14.58
C LEU A 92 12.02 12.66 -13.78
N PRO A 93 12.11 14.00 -13.69
CA PRO A 93 13.19 14.65 -12.96
C PRO A 93 13.08 14.39 -11.45
N LYS A 94 14.19 13.94 -10.83
CA LYS A 94 14.30 13.70 -9.38
C LYS A 94 13.18 12.81 -8.83
N PRO A 95 13.01 11.57 -9.34
CA PRO A 95 11.91 10.70 -8.96
C PRO A 95 11.97 10.28 -7.49
N TYR A 96 13.15 10.31 -6.87
CA TYR A 96 13.37 10.04 -5.45
C TYR A 96 12.87 11.16 -4.51
N LEU A 97 12.53 12.34 -5.04
CA LEU A 97 12.08 13.45 -4.23
C LEU A 97 10.55 13.41 -4.13
N ALA A 98 9.99 13.34 -2.93
CA ALA A 98 8.55 13.39 -2.74
C ALA A 98 7.97 14.76 -3.15
N ARG A 99 6.77 14.76 -3.73
CA ARG A 99 6.05 15.94 -4.20
C ARG A 99 4.94 16.29 -3.21
N ALA A 100 5.03 17.49 -2.66
CA ALA A 100 4.05 17.93 -1.66
C ALA A 100 2.64 18.00 -2.25
N MET A 101 2.46 18.56 -3.43
CA MET A 101 1.13 18.96 -3.93
C MET A 101 0.72 18.29 -5.26
N ALA A 102 1.54 17.42 -5.84
CA ALA A 102 1.25 16.83 -7.14
C ALA A 102 1.58 15.33 -7.17
N ALA A 103 0.60 14.51 -7.55
CA ALA A 103 0.82 13.10 -7.86
C ALA A 103 1.39 12.98 -9.28
N VAL A 104 2.71 12.97 -9.41
CA VAL A 104 3.42 13.01 -10.72
C VAL A 104 3.83 11.63 -11.20
N ASP A 105 3.86 11.43 -12.51
CA ASP A 105 4.46 10.25 -13.13
C ASP A 105 5.02 10.60 -14.53
N PRO A 106 5.67 9.68 -15.26
CA PRO A 106 6.22 9.96 -16.59
C PRO A 106 5.23 10.60 -17.57
N SER A 107 3.95 10.22 -17.49
CA SER A 107 2.88 10.77 -18.34
C SER A 107 2.26 12.07 -17.80
N HIS A 108 2.42 12.35 -16.51
CA HIS A 108 1.83 13.48 -15.79
C HIS A 108 2.88 14.18 -14.92
N GLN A 109 3.92 14.74 -15.54
CA GLN A 109 5.04 15.35 -14.79
C GLN A 109 4.63 16.56 -13.92
N GLN A 110 3.49 17.19 -14.23
CA GLN A 110 2.91 18.29 -13.45
C GLN A 110 1.73 17.85 -12.57
N GLY A 111 1.45 16.54 -12.49
CA GLY A 111 0.28 15.98 -11.82
C GLY A 111 -1.00 16.13 -12.63
N THR A 112 -2.16 16.15 -11.94
CA THR A 112 -3.47 16.28 -12.60
C THR A 112 -3.64 17.68 -13.19
N ARG A 113 -3.87 17.76 -14.49
CA ARG A 113 -4.01 19.02 -15.24
C ARG A 113 -5.16 19.88 -14.68
N GLY A 114 -4.86 21.15 -14.40
CA GLY A 114 -5.86 22.14 -13.96
C GLY A 114 -6.36 21.96 -12.52
N ARG A 115 -5.76 21.06 -11.73
CA ARG A 115 -6.14 20.85 -10.34
C ARG A 115 -5.64 22.01 -9.47
N ASP A 116 -6.56 22.67 -8.77
CA ASP A 116 -6.21 23.57 -7.67
C ASP A 116 -5.88 22.73 -6.43
N THR A 117 -4.62 22.79 -6.01
CA THR A 117 -4.13 22.02 -4.86
C THR A 117 -4.55 22.64 -3.53
N ARG A 118 -4.99 23.91 -3.53
CA ARG A 118 -5.32 24.70 -2.33
C ARG A 118 -4.19 24.70 -1.28
N GLY A 119 -2.93 24.53 -1.71
CA GLY A 119 -1.77 24.41 -0.82
C GLY A 119 -1.73 23.13 0.03
N MET A 120 -2.57 22.14 -0.28
CA MET A 120 -2.67 20.88 0.47
C MET A 120 -1.66 19.85 0.01
N SER A 121 -1.22 18.99 0.94
CA SER A 121 -0.45 17.80 0.57
C SER A 121 -1.28 16.87 -0.32
N VAL A 122 -0.64 15.97 -1.08
CA VAL A 122 -1.36 15.04 -1.95
C VAL A 122 -2.35 14.17 -1.15
N LEU A 123 -1.95 13.69 0.03
CA LEU A 123 -2.85 12.94 0.93
C LEU A 123 -4.00 13.79 1.46
N GLN A 124 -3.77 15.08 1.74
CA GLN A 124 -4.85 16.00 2.11
C GLN A 124 -5.82 16.22 0.95
N GLN A 125 -5.33 16.35 -0.28
CA GLN A 125 -6.18 16.46 -1.48
C GLN A 125 -7.07 15.23 -1.66
N HIS A 126 -6.52 14.02 -1.44
CA HIS A 126 -7.29 12.77 -1.43
C HIS A 126 -8.44 12.82 -0.40
N ALA A 127 -8.11 13.16 0.84
CA ALA A 127 -9.10 13.19 1.92
C ALA A 127 -10.16 14.28 1.71
N ALA A 128 -9.76 15.43 1.15
CA ALA A 128 -10.63 16.58 0.95
C ALA A 128 -11.81 16.32 -0.01
N PHE A 129 -11.79 15.24 -0.79
CA PHE A 129 -12.97 14.82 -1.56
C PHE A 129 -14.16 14.43 -0.65
N PHE A 130 -13.85 13.85 0.51
CA PHE A 130 -14.84 13.36 1.47
C PHE A 130 -15.33 14.44 2.43
N ASP A 131 -14.64 15.58 2.52
CA ASP A 131 -15.10 16.76 3.25
C ASP A 131 -16.12 17.52 2.40
N ARG A 132 -17.41 17.30 2.67
CA ARG A 132 -18.50 17.73 1.80
C ARG A 132 -18.92 19.17 2.07
N ASN A 133 -18.70 19.65 3.30
CA ASN A 133 -18.99 21.01 3.69
C ASN A 133 -17.76 21.95 3.59
N GLY A 134 -16.55 21.40 3.46
CA GLY A 134 -15.30 22.14 3.27
C GLY A 134 -14.72 22.73 4.55
N ASP A 135 -15.09 22.23 5.72
CA ASP A 135 -14.62 22.76 7.02
C ASP A 135 -13.31 22.13 7.51
N GLY A 136 -12.75 21.18 6.77
CA GLY A 136 -11.52 20.46 7.11
C GLY A 136 -11.72 19.27 8.05
N VAL A 137 -12.97 18.94 8.39
CA VAL A 137 -13.38 17.84 9.26
C VAL A 137 -14.37 16.96 8.51
N ILE A 138 -14.04 15.67 8.41
CA ILE A 138 -14.89 14.69 7.75
C ILE A 138 -15.66 13.94 8.82
N TYR A 139 -16.99 13.89 8.67
CA TYR A 139 -17.86 13.10 9.53
C TYR A 139 -18.35 11.80 8.87
N PRO A 140 -18.83 10.80 9.65
CA PRO A 140 -19.21 9.50 9.09
C PRO A 140 -20.24 9.59 7.94
N TRP A 141 -21.18 10.53 8.01
CA TRP A 141 -22.18 10.72 6.96
C TRP A 141 -21.59 11.31 5.68
N GLU A 142 -20.54 12.12 5.78
CA GLU A 142 -19.83 12.70 4.64
C GLU A 142 -19.01 11.66 3.91
N THR A 143 -18.28 10.81 4.66
CA THR A 143 -17.62 9.64 4.09
C THR A 143 -18.63 8.73 3.39
N PHE A 144 -19.78 8.45 4.01
CA PHE A 144 -20.86 7.70 3.37
C PHE A 144 -21.29 8.34 2.04
N GLN A 145 -21.55 9.66 2.03
CA GLN A 145 -21.93 10.39 0.83
C GLN A 145 -20.85 10.31 -0.27
N GLY A 146 -19.58 10.50 0.09
CA GLY A 146 -18.45 10.39 -0.84
C GLY A 146 -18.31 8.99 -1.43
N LEU A 147 -18.41 7.94 -0.61
CA LEU A 147 -18.38 6.55 -1.07
C LEU A 147 -19.55 6.26 -2.02
N ARG A 148 -20.74 6.76 -1.71
CA ARG A 148 -21.90 6.65 -2.60
C ARG A 148 -21.66 7.40 -3.91
N ALA A 149 -21.05 8.57 -3.86
CA ALA A 149 -20.76 9.40 -5.03
C ALA A 149 -19.82 8.68 -6.02
N ILE A 150 -18.80 7.98 -5.53
CA ILE A 150 -17.84 7.23 -6.36
C ILE A 150 -18.33 5.83 -6.80
N GLY A 151 -19.56 5.45 -6.44
CA GLY A 151 -20.20 4.23 -6.96
C GLY A 151 -20.26 3.03 -6.00
N LEU A 152 -19.85 3.15 -4.73
CA LEU A 152 -20.07 2.06 -3.76
C LEU A 152 -21.56 1.87 -3.47
N GLY A 153 -21.97 0.62 -3.26
CA GLY A 153 -23.34 0.24 -2.85
C GLY A 153 -23.67 0.72 -1.43
N TYR A 154 -24.96 0.84 -1.09
CA TYR A 154 -25.41 1.38 0.19
C TYR A 154 -24.77 0.68 1.40
N ALA A 155 -24.91 -0.65 1.49
CA ALA A 155 -24.37 -1.43 2.61
C ALA A 155 -22.84 -1.32 2.72
N SER A 156 -22.12 -1.38 1.60
CA SER A 156 -20.66 -1.17 1.58
C SER A 156 -20.28 0.25 2.00
N SER A 157 -21.02 1.28 1.59
CA SER A 157 -20.75 2.66 1.99
C SER A 157 -20.92 2.85 3.49
N VAL A 158 -21.97 2.28 4.09
CA VAL A 158 -22.17 2.34 5.55
C VAL A 158 -21.03 1.64 6.28
N GLY A 159 -20.71 0.40 5.91
CA GLY A 159 -19.66 -0.38 6.56
C GLY A 159 -18.28 0.25 6.45
N THR A 160 -17.87 0.70 5.26
CA THR A 160 -16.58 1.36 5.03
C THR A 160 -16.50 2.70 5.76
N ALA A 161 -17.58 3.51 5.76
CA ALA A 161 -17.60 4.77 6.51
C ALA A 161 -17.40 4.52 8.01
N MET A 162 -18.15 3.59 8.61
CA MET A 162 -17.96 3.26 10.02
C MET A 162 -16.53 2.80 10.32
N LEU A 163 -15.97 1.90 9.50
CA LEU A 163 -14.62 1.38 9.70
C LEU A 163 -13.54 2.47 9.62
N LEU A 164 -13.59 3.33 8.59
CA LEU A 164 -12.63 4.43 8.44
C LEU A 164 -12.66 5.36 9.65
N HIS A 165 -13.85 5.70 10.13
CA HIS A 165 -14.01 6.58 11.28
C HIS A 165 -13.60 5.93 12.60
N LEU A 166 -13.81 4.61 12.78
CA LEU A 166 -13.30 3.89 13.95
C LEU A 166 -11.77 3.88 14.01
N VAL A 167 -11.08 3.80 12.86
CA VAL A 167 -9.62 3.71 12.81
C VAL A 167 -8.94 5.08 12.74
N LEU A 168 -9.51 6.06 12.04
CA LEU A 168 -8.85 7.33 11.74
C LEU A 168 -9.23 8.49 12.66
N THR A 169 -10.32 8.39 13.44
CA THR A 169 -10.72 9.47 14.36
C THR A 169 -9.60 9.78 15.36
N TYR A 170 -9.14 8.77 16.10
CA TYR A 170 -8.18 8.98 17.18
C TYR A 170 -6.79 9.44 16.69
N PRO A 171 -6.20 8.90 15.60
CA PRO A 171 -4.94 9.40 15.09
C PRO A 171 -5.01 10.85 14.57
N THR A 172 -6.15 11.25 14.01
CA THR A 172 -6.28 12.57 13.34
C THR A 172 -6.83 13.66 14.25
N GLN A 173 -7.51 13.34 15.36
CA GLN A 173 -8.04 14.36 16.26
C GLN A 173 -6.92 15.24 16.89
N PRO A 174 -7.23 16.49 17.26
CA PRO A 174 -6.22 17.43 17.77
C PRO A 174 -5.81 17.17 19.23
N GLY A 175 -6.61 16.43 19.99
CA GLY A 175 -6.42 16.21 21.43
C GLY A 175 -6.37 14.74 21.83
N TRP A 176 -6.14 14.48 23.11
CA TRP A 176 -6.07 13.12 23.64
C TRP A 176 -7.45 12.52 23.96
N ILE A 177 -8.44 13.38 24.24
CA ILE A 177 -9.81 12.95 24.59
C ILE A 177 -10.51 12.48 23.32
N PRO A 178 -10.96 11.21 23.24
CA PRO A 178 -11.69 10.70 22.08
C PRO A 178 -12.96 11.49 21.79
N SER A 179 -13.10 11.96 20.55
CA SER A 179 -14.31 12.61 20.07
C SER A 179 -15.45 11.60 19.89
N PRO A 180 -16.63 11.78 20.54
CA PRO A 180 -17.76 10.85 20.41
C PRO A 180 -18.45 10.92 19.03
N VAL A 181 -18.20 11.98 18.27
CA VAL A 181 -18.78 12.18 16.92
C VAL A 181 -17.95 11.53 15.81
N LEU A 182 -16.87 10.82 16.18
CA LEU A 182 -16.00 10.09 15.28
C LEU A 182 -15.51 10.95 14.10
N SER A 183 -14.96 12.13 14.38
CA SER A 183 -14.50 13.06 13.34
C SER A 183 -13.08 12.75 12.84
N ILE A 184 -12.87 12.82 11.53
CA ILE A 184 -11.55 12.71 10.90
C ILE A 184 -11.07 14.10 10.50
N HIS A 185 -9.86 14.50 10.90
CA HIS A 185 -9.35 15.85 10.62
C HIS A 185 -8.30 15.84 9.51
N ILE A 186 -8.59 16.54 8.40
CA ILE A 186 -7.72 16.56 7.21
C ILE A 186 -6.33 17.12 7.54
N LYS A 187 -6.25 18.13 8.42
CA LYS A 187 -4.99 18.72 8.88
C LYS A 187 -3.98 17.67 9.37
N ASN A 188 -4.46 16.62 10.02
CA ASN A 188 -3.63 15.58 10.64
C ASN A 188 -3.68 14.24 9.88
N MET A 189 -4.23 14.21 8.66
CA MET A 189 -4.45 12.97 7.90
C MET A 189 -3.16 12.17 7.64
N HIS A 190 -2.00 12.82 7.59
CA HIS A 190 -0.69 12.15 7.48
C HIS A 190 -0.45 11.11 8.58
N LYS A 191 -1.09 11.26 9.76
CA LYS A 191 -1.04 10.28 10.86
C LYS A 191 -1.86 9.01 10.60
N GLY A 192 -2.72 9.01 9.58
CA GLY A 192 -3.52 7.87 9.16
C GLY A 192 -2.75 6.84 8.33
N LYS A 193 -1.49 7.12 7.99
CA LYS A 193 -0.60 6.20 7.27
C LYS A 193 -0.36 4.91 8.09
N HIS A 194 -0.38 3.76 7.43
CA HIS A 194 -0.07 2.46 8.03
C HIS A 194 1.12 1.77 7.35
N GLY A 195 1.72 0.78 8.01
CA GLY A 195 3.00 0.19 7.59
C GLY A 195 2.93 -0.62 6.29
N SER A 196 1.78 -1.24 6.02
CA SER A 196 1.62 -2.18 4.88
C SER A 196 0.96 -1.56 3.65
N ASP A 197 1.01 -0.25 3.53
CA ASP A 197 0.50 0.47 2.35
C ASP A 197 1.43 0.31 1.13
N SER A 198 1.22 1.13 0.10
CA SER A 198 2.08 1.15 -1.10
C SER A 198 3.36 1.97 -0.91
N GLU A 199 3.52 2.64 0.24
CA GLU A 199 4.55 3.65 0.53
C GLU A 199 4.57 4.84 -0.44
N THR A 200 3.55 4.98 -1.30
CA THR A 200 3.47 6.11 -2.26
C THR A 200 3.21 7.44 -1.56
N TYR A 201 2.59 7.43 -0.38
CA TYR A 201 2.69 8.56 0.53
C TYR A 201 3.88 8.37 1.45
N ASP A 202 4.69 9.41 1.62
CA ASP A 202 5.62 9.47 2.73
C ASP A 202 4.90 9.82 4.05
N THR A 203 5.65 9.86 5.15
CA THR A 203 5.12 10.12 6.51
C THR A 203 4.46 11.50 6.65
N GLU A 204 4.81 12.46 5.78
CA GLU A 204 4.21 13.81 5.76
C GLU A 204 3.02 13.91 4.79
N GLY A 205 2.65 12.81 4.11
CA GLY A 205 1.54 12.77 3.15
C GLY A 205 1.89 13.36 1.78
N ARG A 206 3.17 13.48 1.46
CA ARG A 206 3.68 13.87 0.13
C ARG A 206 3.74 12.63 -0.75
N PHE A 207 3.63 12.82 -2.06
CA PHE A 207 3.63 11.73 -3.03
C PHE A 207 5.05 11.38 -3.47
N ASP A 208 5.49 10.14 -3.30
CA ASP A 208 6.79 9.62 -3.74
C ASP A 208 6.65 8.96 -5.13
N PRO A 209 7.18 9.60 -6.21
CA PRO A 209 7.06 9.08 -7.56
C PRO A 209 7.78 7.75 -7.79
N SER A 210 8.91 7.52 -7.13
CA SER A 210 9.65 6.26 -7.24
C SER A 210 8.86 5.11 -6.62
N LYS A 211 8.20 5.35 -5.47
CA LYS A 211 7.33 4.35 -4.84
C LYS A 211 6.08 4.06 -5.66
N PHE A 212 5.48 5.11 -6.26
CA PHE A 212 4.36 4.94 -7.18
C PHE A 212 4.76 4.12 -8.42
N ASP A 213 5.89 4.45 -9.05
CA ASP A 213 6.37 3.72 -10.23
C ASP A 213 6.67 2.26 -9.91
N ALA A 214 7.23 1.99 -8.73
CA ALA A 214 7.52 0.65 -8.25
C ALA A 214 6.28 -0.25 -8.12
N ILE A 215 5.07 0.31 -7.99
CA ILE A 215 3.82 -0.48 -8.07
C ILE A 215 3.74 -1.20 -9.42
N PHE A 216 3.99 -0.47 -10.51
CA PHE A 216 3.85 -1.00 -11.87
C PHE A 216 5.09 -1.78 -12.30
N SER A 217 6.30 -1.29 -11.98
CA SER A 217 7.53 -1.99 -12.38
C SER A 217 7.64 -3.37 -11.72
N LYS A 218 7.16 -3.51 -10.48
CA LYS A 218 7.21 -4.78 -9.73
C LYS A 218 6.03 -5.69 -10.09
N PHE A 219 4.82 -5.14 -10.16
CA PHE A 219 3.61 -5.96 -10.20
C PHE A 219 2.82 -5.90 -11.52
N GLY A 220 2.97 -4.86 -12.34
CA GLY A 220 2.25 -4.71 -13.61
C GLY A 220 2.91 -5.47 -14.77
N GLN A 221 2.98 -6.79 -14.67
CA GLN A 221 3.71 -7.65 -15.62
C GLN A 221 2.85 -8.07 -16.83
N THR A 222 1.52 -8.07 -16.69
CA THR A 222 0.58 -8.53 -17.72
C THR A 222 0.38 -7.48 -18.81
N ARG A 223 0.24 -6.22 -18.42
CA ARG A 223 0.06 -5.08 -19.33
C ARG A 223 0.87 -3.88 -18.83
N PRO A 224 1.63 -3.20 -19.72
CA PRO A 224 2.31 -1.97 -19.34
C PRO A 224 1.32 -0.95 -18.76
N ASN A 225 1.71 -0.30 -17.67
CA ASN A 225 0.93 0.75 -17.02
C ASN A 225 -0.49 0.34 -16.57
N ALA A 226 -0.70 -0.93 -16.24
CA ALA A 226 -1.94 -1.38 -15.63
C ALA A 226 -1.73 -2.55 -14.67
N LEU A 227 -2.72 -2.81 -13.82
CA LEU A 227 -2.74 -3.93 -12.89
C LEU A 227 -3.99 -4.77 -13.07
N THR A 228 -3.82 -6.08 -13.09
CA THR A 228 -4.90 -7.07 -12.92
C THR A 228 -5.24 -7.25 -11.44
N GLU A 229 -6.36 -7.89 -11.15
CA GLU A 229 -6.72 -8.24 -9.76
C GLU A 229 -5.69 -9.14 -9.07
N ASP A 230 -5.09 -10.08 -9.82
CA ASP A 230 -4.10 -11.01 -9.30
C ASP A 230 -2.77 -10.33 -8.99
N GLU A 231 -2.37 -9.36 -9.81
CA GLU A 231 -1.19 -8.52 -9.53
C GLU A 231 -1.42 -7.62 -8.31
N ILE A 232 -2.63 -7.09 -8.12
CA ILE A 232 -3.02 -6.38 -6.89
C ILE A 232 -2.97 -7.33 -5.68
N ASN A 233 -3.52 -8.53 -5.77
CA ASN A 233 -3.47 -9.54 -4.69
C ASN A 233 -2.02 -9.90 -4.35
N THR A 234 -1.17 -9.97 -5.36
CA THR A 234 0.27 -10.25 -5.23
C THR A 234 0.95 -9.11 -4.50
N MET A 235 0.77 -7.86 -4.93
CA MET A 235 1.27 -6.67 -4.24
C MET A 235 0.82 -6.62 -2.77
N LEU A 236 -0.47 -6.84 -2.49
CA LEU A 236 -1.03 -6.80 -1.13
C LEU A 236 -0.42 -7.85 -0.19
N LYS A 237 -0.03 -9.02 -0.70
CA LYS A 237 0.70 -10.02 0.08
C LYS A 237 2.14 -9.58 0.35
N HIS A 238 2.75 -8.93 -0.64
CA HIS A 238 4.16 -8.53 -0.60
C HIS A 238 4.43 -7.31 0.28
N ASN A 239 3.50 -6.37 0.36
CA ASN A 239 3.65 -5.15 1.15
C ASN A 239 3.37 -5.35 2.65
N ARG A 240 3.06 -6.57 3.10
CA ARG A 240 2.74 -6.83 4.51
C ARG A 240 3.95 -6.62 5.41
N ASN A 241 3.85 -5.64 6.30
CA ASN A 241 4.80 -5.47 7.39
C ASN A 241 4.47 -6.41 8.55
N MET A 242 5.50 -6.88 9.24
CA MET A 242 5.36 -7.78 10.38
C MET A 242 4.47 -7.16 11.47
N TYR A 243 3.46 -7.89 11.93
CA TYR A 243 2.48 -7.49 12.95
C TYR A 243 1.57 -6.30 12.63
N ASP A 244 1.57 -5.79 11.39
CA ASP A 244 0.68 -4.71 10.97
C ASP A 244 -0.70 -5.21 10.49
N PHE A 245 -1.39 -5.99 11.31
CA PHE A 245 -2.66 -6.64 10.93
C PHE A 245 -3.77 -5.65 10.52
N LEU A 246 -3.80 -4.48 11.16
CA LEU A 246 -4.72 -3.40 10.80
C LEU A 246 -4.34 -2.81 9.44
N GLY A 247 -3.06 -2.53 9.18
CA GLY A 247 -2.59 -2.07 7.87
C GLY A 247 -2.78 -3.11 6.76
N TRP A 248 -2.69 -4.40 7.04
CA TRP A 248 -3.01 -5.46 6.05
C TRP A 248 -4.47 -5.38 5.61
N SER A 249 -5.37 -5.21 6.57
CA SER A 249 -6.81 -5.14 6.32
C SER A 249 -7.18 -3.83 5.61
N ALA A 250 -6.57 -2.72 6.01
CA ALA A 250 -6.74 -1.41 5.37
C ALA A 250 -6.26 -1.44 3.91
N ALA A 251 -5.05 -1.94 3.64
CA ALA A 251 -4.51 -2.05 2.28
C ALA A 251 -5.42 -2.92 1.38
N ILE A 252 -5.93 -4.06 1.89
CA ILE A 252 -6.87 -4.90 1.13
C ILE A 252 -8.14 -4.10 0.80
N LEU A 253 -8.72 -3.42 1.79
CA LEU A 253 -9.94 -2.63 1.60
C LEU A 253 -9.72 -1.52 0.57
N GLU A 254 -8.66 -0.75 0.68
CA GLU A 254 -8.32 0.37 -0.22
C GLU A 254 -8.19 -0.12 -1.67
N TRP A 255 -7.32 -1.09 -1.91
CA TRP A 255 -7.02 -1.56 -3.26
C TRP A 255 -8.16 -2.34 -3.89
N LYS A 256 -8.90 -3.15 -3.12
CA LYS A 256 -10.08 -3.86 -3.64
C LYS A 256 -11.24 -2.91 -3.92
N THR A 257 -11.42 -1.88 -3.10
CA THR A 257 -12.41 -0.83 -3.36
C THR A 257 -12.07 -0.09 -4.63
N LEU A 258 -10.82 0.36 -4.78
CA LEU A 258 -10.33 1.03 -5.98
C LEU A 258 -10.53 0.17 -7.24
N TYR A 259 -10.09 -1.09 -7.21
CA TYR A 259 -10.28 -2.02 -8.33
C TYR A 259 -11.75 -2.20 -8.70
N LYS A 260 -12.63 -2.35 -7.69
CA LYS A 260 -14.07 -2.53 -7.90
C LYS A 260 -14.72 -1.34 -8.60
N VAL A 261 -14.34 -0.11 -8.25
CA VAL A 261 -15.00 1.10 -8.77
C VAL A 261 -14.36 1.66 -10.04
N ALA A 262 -13.10 1.32 -10.32
CA ALA A 262 -12.31 2.03 -11.32
C ALA A 262 -11.57 1.16 -12.34
N LYS A 263 -11.68 -0.16 -12.28
CA LYS A 263 -11.18 -1.02 -13.37
C LYS A 263 -11.91 -0.72 -14.68
N ASP A 264 -11.22 -0.88 -15.80
CA ASP A 264 -11.81 -0.76 -17.13
C ASP A 264 -12.63 -2.01 -17.54
N LYS A 265 -13.12 -2.01 -18.78
CA LYS A 265 -13.98 -3.07 -19.31
C LYS A 265 -13.22 -4.38 -19.51
N GLU A 266 -11.91 -4.28 -19.69
CA GLU A 266 -10.97 -5.37 -19.85
C GLU A 266 -10.51 -5.95 -18.50
N GLY A 267 -10.94 -5.35 -17.39
CA GLY A 267 -10.59 -5.78 -16.03
C GLY A 267 -9.21 -5.29 -15.57
N LEU A 268 -8.70 -4.23 -16.17
CA LEU A 268 -7.41 -3.63 -15.86
C LEU A 268 -7.60 -2.34 -15.06
N LEU A 269 -6.77 -2.17 -14.04
CA LEU A 269 -6.68 -0.92 -13.29
C LEU A 269 -5.52 -0.08 -13.84
N GLN A 270 -5.87 0.93 -14.63
CA GLN A 270 -4.91 1.75 -15.36
C GLN A 270 -4.06 2.63 -14.44
N ARG A 271 -2.79 2.87 -14.80
CA ARG A 271 -1.85 3.69 -14.02
C ARG A 271 -2.38 5.08 -13.71
N GLU A 272 -2.95 5.75 -14.70
CA GLU A 272 -3.56 7.08 -14.51
C GLU A 272 -4.77 7.05 -13.55
N VAL A 273 -5.53 5.95 -13.54
CA VAL A 273 -6.63 5.76 -12.58
C VAL A 273 -6.07 5.64 -11.16
N VAL A 274 -5.04 4.81 -10.95
CA VAL A 274 -4.37 4.68 -9.65
C VAL A 274 -3.74 6.01 -9.21
N ARG A 275 -3.03 6.70 -10.11
CA ARG A 275 -2.42 8.01 -9.85
C ARG A 275 -3.46 9.03 -9.39
N GLY A 276 -4.58 9.12 -10.10
CA GLY A 276 -5.67 10.03 -9.75
C GLY A 276 -6.39 9.66 -8.46
N ALA A 277 -6.29 8.40 -7.99
CA ALA A 277 -6.76 8.05 -6.66
C ALA A 277 -5.91 8.69 -5.56
N PHE A 278 -4.59 8.84 -5.77
CA PHE A 278 -3.70 9.47 -4.78
C PHE A 278 -3.95 10.97 -4.58
N ASP A 279 -4.29 11.74 -5.60
CA ASP A 279 -4.61 13.17 -5.39
C ASP A 279 -6.12 13.45 -5.24
N GLY A 280 -6.95 12.40 -5.28
CA GLY A 280 -8.41 12.47 -5.21
C GLY A 280 -9.10 12.84 -6.53
N SER A 281 -8.36 13.14 -7.60
CA SER A 281 -8.94 13.53 -8.90
C SER A 281 -9.77 12.42 -9.55
N LEU A 282 -9.44 11.15 -9.28
CA LEU A 282 -10.25 10.03 -9.71
C LEU A 282 -11.67 10.10 -9.11
N PHE A 283 -11.80 10.47 -7.83
CA PHE A 283 -13.08 10.47 -7.14
C PHE A 283 -14.03 11.52 -7.70
N GLU A 284 -13.50 12.69 -8.07
CA GLU A 284 -14.22 13.73 -8.80
C GLU A 284 -14.72 13.19 -10.16
N ARG A 285 -13.83 12.57 -10.95
CA ARG A 285 -14.19 11.97 -12.24
C ARG A 285 -15.30 10.90 -12.11
N LEU A 286 -15.21 10.04 -11.09
CA LEU A 286 -16.21 9.00 -10.83
C LEU A 286 -17.57 9.61 -10.42
N GLN A 287 -17.56 10.62 -9.54
CA GLN A 287 -18.78 11.32 -9.14
C GLN A 287 -19.45 11.99 -10.34
N ASP A 288 -18.69 12.67 -11.20
CA ASP A 288 -19.25 13.40 -12.35
C ASP A 288 -19.78 12.45 -13.43
N SER A 289 -19.09 11.33 -13.66
CA SER A 289 -19.59 10.25 -14.53
C SER A 289 -20.92 9.68 -14.02
N LYS A 290 -21.08 9.60 -12.69
CA LYS A 290 -22.32 9.10 -12.08
C LYS A 290 -23.47 10.11 -12.14
N LYS A 291 -23.19 11.41 -12.04
CA LYS A 291 -24.21 12.46 -12.19
C LYS A 291 -24.74 12.58 -13.62
N SER A 292 -23.96 12.13 -14.61
CA SER A 292 -24.32 12.15 -16.03
C SER A 292 -24.95 10.86 -16.55
N SER A 293 -25.03 9.81 -15.70
CA SER A 293 -25.68 8.52 -15.99
C SER A 293 -27.10 8.47 -15.42
#